data_AF-A0A358M8N4-F1
#
_entry.id   AF-A0A358M8N4-F1
#
_cell.length_a   1.000
_cell.length_b   1.000
_cell.length_c   1.000
_cell.angle_alpha   90.00
_cell.angle_beta   90.00
_cell.angle_gamma   90.00
#
_symmetry.space_group_name_H-M   'P 1'
#
loop_
_entity.id
_entity.type
_entity.pdbx_description
1 polymer ?
#
loop_
_entity_poly.entity_id
_entity_poly.type
_entity_poly.pdbx_seq_one_letter_code
_entity_poly.pdbx_strand_id
1 'polypeptide(L)' 'PFRADKLVEAIPATAKKIAVLDRTKEPGSLGEPLYLDVVAALASKGVSAKVVGGRYGLGSKDTPPQS' A
#
# COMPACT_ATOMS: atom_id res chain seq x y z
N PRO A 1 16.40 -3.56 -0.88
CA PRO A 1 15.84 -2.46 -1.70
C PRO A 1 14.39 -2.78 -2.14
N PHE A 2 13.53 -1.77 -2.27
CA PHE A 2 12.17 -1.97 -2.80
C PHE A 2 12.21 -2.32 -4.29
N ARG A 3 11.64 -3.47 -4.67
CA ARG A 3 11.67 -4.00 -6.05
C ARG A 3 10.32 -3.80 -6.73
N ALA A 4 10.15 -2.65 -7.37
CA ALA A 4 8.89 -2.27 -8.04
C ALA A 4 8.46 -3.27 -9.13
N ASP A 5 9.42 -3.85 -9.85
CA ASP A 5 9.19 -4.90 -10.85
C ASP A 5 8.53 -6.14 -10.23
N LYS A 6 9.03 -6.58 -9.08
CA LYS A 6 8.53 -7.76 -8.38
C LYS A 6 7.17 -7.53 -7.71
N LEU A 7 6.91 -6.32 -7.21
CA LEU A 7 5.58 -5.97 -6.71
C LEU A 7 4.53 -6.06 -7.83
N VAL A 8 4.80 -5.44 -8.98
CA VAL A 8 3.85 -5.40 -10.10
C VAL A 8 3.59 -6.78 -10.68
N GLU A 9 4.62 -7.63 -10.78
CA GLU A 9 4.50 -9.03 -11.20
C GLU A 9 3.58 -9.85 -10.27
N ALA A 10 3.58 -9.54 -8.97
CA ALA A 10 2.78 -10.26 -7.97
C ALA A 10 1.31 -9.79 -7.90
N ILE A 11 0.99 -8.60 -8.41
CA ILE A 11 -0.38 -8.07 -8.42
C ILE A 11 -1.12 -8.62 -9.64
N PRO A 12 -2.29 -9.28 -9.46
CA PRO A 12 -3.08 -9.74 -10.59
C PRO A 12 -3.47 -8.60 -11.54
N ALA A 13 -3.36 -8.84 -12.85
CA ALA A 13 -3.75 -7.85 -13.87
C ALA A 13 -5.23 -7.41 -13.78
N THR A 14 -6.08 -8.20 -13.11
CA THR A 14 -7.49 -7.92 -12.89
C THR A 14 -7.76 -7.03 -11.67
N ALA A 15 -6.74 -6.70 -10.86
CA ALA A 15 -6.89 -5.90 -9.66
C ALA A 15 -7.20 -4.43 -10.01
N LYS A 16 -8.41 -3.97 -9.68
CA LYS A 16 -8.87 -2.60 -9.96
C LYS A 16 -8.70 -1.65 -8.77
N LYS A 17 -8.60 -2.19 -7.55
CA LYS A 17 -8.56 -1.44 -6.30
C LYS A 17 -7.58 -2.11 -5.33
N ILE A 18 -6.70 -1.33 -4.73
CA ILE A 18 -5.66 -1.78 -3.80
C ILE A 18 -5.73 -0.91 -2.55
N ALA A 19 -5.78 -1.56 -1.38
CA ALA A 19 -5.62 -0.89 -0.10
C ALA A 19 -4.24 -1.26 0.47
N VAL A 20 -3.40 -0.26 0.71
CA VAL A 20 -2.09 -0.43 1.35
C VAL A 20 -2.23 -0.14 2.83
N LEU A 21 -1.80 -1.06 3.69
CA LEU A 21 -1.89 -0.93 5.14
C LEU A 21 -0.51 -0.74 5.74
N ASP A 22 -0.31 0.41 6.37
CA ASP A 22 0.92 0.78 7.05
C ASP A 22 0.77 0.64 8.57
N ARG A 23 1.79 0.09 9.22
CA ARG A 23 1.84 -0.01 10.69
C ARG A 23 2.66 1.13 11.30
N THR A 24 2.48 2.33 10.77
CA THR A 24 3.13 3.55 11.23
C THR A 24 2.18 4.73 11.08
N LYS A 25 2.61 5.87 11.62
CA LYS A 25 1.98 7.16 11.42
C LYS A 25 3.08 8.21 11.28
N GLU A 26 3.14 8.84 10.13
CA GLU A 26 4.01 9.99 9.85
C GLU A 26 3.18 11.28 9.79
N PRO A 27 3.07 12.06 10.88
CA PRO A 27 2.24 13.26 10.91
C PRO A 27 2.71 14.31 9.89
N GLY A 28 1.78 14.84 9.10
CA GLY A 28 2.07 15.86 8.08
C GLY A 28 2.58 15.30 6.75
N SER A 29 2.78 13.99 6.63
CA SER A 29 3.11 13.34 5.35
C SER A 29 1.90 13.33 4.39
N LEU A 30 2.18 13.22 3.10
CA LEU A 30 1.17 12.99 2.06
C LEU A 30 0.58 11.56 2.16
N GLY A 31 1.30 10.65 2.78
CA GLY A 31 0.92 9.26 2.97
C GLY A 31 2.01 8.51 3.73
N GLU A 32 1.66 7.33 4.22
CA GLU A 32 2.58 6.46 4.97
C GLU A 32 3.60 5.79 4.01
N PRO A 33 4.77 5.34 4.47
CA PRO A 33 5.90 4.99 3.62
C PRO A 33 5.59 3.88 2.60
N LEU A 34 4.94 2.78 3.01
CA LEU A 34 4.63 1.70 2.07
C LEU A 34 3.60 2.13 1.03
N TYR A 35 2.60 2.92 1.44
CA TYR A 35 1.64 3.51 0.51
C TYR A 35 2.34 4.33 -0.58
N LEU A 36 3.31 5.18 -0.22
CA LEU A 36 4.04 6.01 -1.18
C LEU A 36 4.89 5.16 -2.15
N ASP A 37 5.58 4.13 -1.63
CA ASP A 37 6.35 3.20 -2.46
C ASP A 37 5.47 2.45 -3.48
N VAL A 38 4.29 1.99 -3.05
CA VAL A 38 3.33 1.30 -3.93
C VAL A 38 2.79 2.24 -5.00
N VAL A 39 2.40 3.46 -4.64
CA VAL A 39 1.93 4.47 -5.60
C VAL A 39 3.01 4.77 -6.64
N ALA A 40 4.25 5.00 -6.21
CA ALA A 40 5.36 5.27 -7.10
C ALA A 40 5.65 4.07 -8.04
N ALA A 41 5.64 2.84 -7.51
CA ALA A 41 5.86 1.63 -8.28
C ALA A 41 4.80 1.41 -9.36
N LEU A 42 3.51 1.51 -9.01
CA LEU A 42 2.41 1.34 -9.95
C LEU A 42 2.41 2.43 -11.03
N ALA A 43 2.65 3.68 -10.64
CA ALA A 43 2.76 4.79 -11.59
C ALA A 43 3.92 4.60 -12.57
N SER A 44 5.10 4.17 -12.09
CA SER A 44 6.28 3.93 -12.94
C SER A 44 6.09 2.80 -13.97
N LYS A 45 5.14 1.89 -13.72
CA LYS A 45 4.81 0.75 -14.60
C LYS A 45 3.52 0.96 -15.39
N GLY A 46 2.88 2.12 -15.27
CA GLY A 46 1.64 2.45 -15.99
C GLY A 46 0.41 1.64 -15.52
N VAL A 47 0.44 1.09 -14.31
CA VAL A 47 -0.69 0.31 -13.76
C VAL A 47 -1.76 1.26 -13.24
N SER A 48 -2.97 1.19 -13.81
CA SER A 48 -4.09 2.08 -13.51
C SER A 48 -5.07 1.50 -12.46
N ALA A 49 -4.54 1.06 -11.32
CA ALA A 49 -5.37 0.63 -10.19
C ALA A 49 -5.66 1.80 -9.23
N LYS A 50 -6.86 1.84 -8.63
CA LYS A 50 -7.15 2.80 -7.55
C LYS A 50 -6.46 2.36 -6.27
N VAL A 51 -5.52 3.16 -5.77
CA VAL A 51 -4.80 2.89 -4.52
C VAL A 51 -5.32 3.78 -3.39
N VAL A 52 -5.57 3.20 -2.22
CA VAL A 52 -5.88 3.92 -0.99
C VAL A 52 -4.93 3.50 0.12
N GLY A 53 -4.54 4.43 0.99
CA GLY A 53 -3.72 4.16 2.18
C GLY A 53 -4.57 3.97 3.42
N GLY A 54 -4.13 3.09 4.32
CA GLY A 54 -4.74 2.84 5.63
C GLY A 54 -3.69 2.59 6.69
N ARG A 55 -4.06 2.76 7.96
CA ARG A 55 -3.20 2.51 9.12
C ARG A 55 -3.79 1.42 9.99
N TYR A 56 -2.93 0.59 10.57
CA TYR A 56 -3.34 -0.47 11.49
C TYR A 56 -2.30 -0.67 12.61
N GLY A 57 -2.69 -1.36 13.69
CA GLY A 57 -1.75 -1.95 14.64
C GLY A 57 -0.81 -1.03 15.43
N LEU A 58 -1.06 0.29 15.46
CA LEU A 58 -0.24 1.24 16.22
C LEU A 58 -0.34 0.95 17.73
N GLY A 59 0.81 0.93 18.41
CA GLY A 59 0.85 0.66 19.86
C GLY A 59 0.25 -0.70 20.23
N SER A 60 0.50 -1.73 19.43
CA SER A 60 -0.06 -3.08 19.62
C SER A 60 -1.60 -3.15 19.61
N LYS A 61 -2.27 -2.19 18.97
CA LYS A 61 -3.72 -2.26 18.75
C LYS A 61 -4.10 -3.52 17.96
N ASP A 62 -5.12 -4.22 18.41
CA ASP A 62 -5.62 -5.45 17.79
C ASP A 62 -6.13 -5.24 16.35
N THR A 63 -5.82 -6.21 15.48
CA THR A 63 -6.24 -6.22 14.07
C THR A 63 -6.69 -7.63 13.60
N PRO A 64 -7.62 -8.28 14.32
CA PRO A 64 -8.14 -9.59 13.92
C PRO A 64 -9.09 -9.46 12.72
N PRO A 65 -9.35 -10.56 11.99
CA PRO A 65 -10.48 -10.65 11.09
C PRO A 65 -11.79 -10.36 11.85
N GLN A 66 -12.72 -9.69 11.19
CA GLN A 66 -14.08 -9.49 11.67
C GLN A 66 -15.06 -10.00 10.61
N SER A 67 -16.16 -10.60 11.07
CA SER A 67 -17.19 -11.25 10.22
C SER A 67 -18.41 -10.37 10.11
#